data_AF-A0A1V9ZSH3-F1
#
_entry.id   AF-A0A1V9ZSH3-F1
#
_cell.length_a   1.000
_cell.length_b   1.000
_cell.length_c   1.000
_cell.angle_alpha   90.00
_cell.angle_beta   90.00
_cell.angle_gamma   90.00
#
_symmetry.space_group_name_H-M   'P 1'
#
loop_
_entity.id
_entity.type
_entity.pdbx_description
1 polymer ?
#
loop_
_entity_poly.entity_id
_entity_poly.type
_entity_poly.pdbx_seq_one_letter_code
_entity_poly.pdbx_strand_id
1 'polypeptide(L)'
;MTETLDRTRRNTAKVQRYRKRLMATKNDLVAQVQRLQSLIRVHSLTAPLGWDDICNALASGTEEAQAENRALKAQRYELDQVIEAMTKWVMSMSRPSLQTMLPEPLGWSRTSLSADRTSRKLGFDWYTQHLRSNTGRFFMQCSFPATGLANHLNILENDDDTFHFVWSYQREYALSVDEVYKGIRLPIWRKLRSDTSAFPIQMLDQELLDDIATGKMMYRRVVISEKRTDVLLTREFNEPDGRVIFVSGNIHEDALLPESHYLRNRMFWHVLEPLGPHRTRLRVAWTISSFLSNNKPVTWEEEAAVLKRDIGVGSSEVRKRRYKELCHRDMTMRDSAWADLFAFEYSSDAQ
;
A
#
# COMPACT_ATOMS: atom_id res chain seq x y z
N MET A 1 10.96 -61.73 107.45
CA MET A 1 9.94 -61.06 106.61
C MET A 1 10.35 -59.65 106.12
N THR A 2 11.38 -59.03 106.69
CA THR A 2 11.84 -57.66 106.38
C THR A 2 12.78 -57.55 105.16
N GLU A 3 13.59 -58.56 104.85
CA GLU A 3 14.53 -58.52 103.71
C GLU A 3 13.85 -58.64 102.32
N THR A 4 12.77 -59.40 102.21
CA THR A 4 12.05 -59.60 100.94
C THR A 4 11.29 -58.36 100.50
N LEU A 5 10.70 -57.61 101.43
CA LEU A 5 10.02 -56.34 101.13
C LEU A 5 11.00 -55.24 100.67
N ASP A 6 12.19 -55.20 101.26
CA ASP A 6 13.21 -54.20 100.92
C ASP A 6 13.85 -54.47 99.55
N ARG A 7 14.02 -55.75 99.20
CA ARG A 7 14.48 -56.18 97.87
C ARG A 7 13.45 -55.89 96.77
N THR A 8 12.15 -56.08 97.03
CA THR A 8 11.08 -55.73 96.09
C THR A 8 10.98 -54.21 95.89
N ARG A 9 11.09 -53.42 96.97
CA ARG A 9 11.13 -51.94 96.88
C ARG A 9 12.30 -51.44 96.04
N ARG A 10 13.51 -52.00 96.22
CA ARG A 10 14.69 -51.64 95.42
C ARG A 10 14.53 -52.01 93.94
N ASN A 11 13.96 -53.17 93.64
CA ASN A 11 13.70 -53.58 92.26
C ASN A 11 12.63 -52.71 91.58
N THR A 12 11.54 -52.37 92.27
CA THR A 12 10.50 -51.46 91.74
C THR A 12 11.07 -50.06 91.49
N ALA A 13 11.88 -49.53 92.40
CA ALA A 13 12.57 -48.25 92.21
C ALA A 13 13.56 -48.28 91.02
N LYS A 14 14.27 -49.40 90.81
CA LYS A 14 15.18 -49.59 89.66
C LYS A 14 14.41 -49.62 88.33
N VAL A 15 13.30 -50.35 88.26
CA VAL A 15 12.44 -50.43 87.07
C VAL A 15 11.79 -49.07 86.78
N GLN A 16 11.33 -48.34 87.79
CA GLN A 16 10.78 -46.99 87.62
C GLN A 16 11.83 -46.00 87.10
N ARG A 17 13.06 -46.02 87.63
CA ARG A 17 14.17 -45.18 87.13
C ARG A 17 14.53 -45.52 85.68
N TYR A 18 14.55 -46.81 85.32
CA TYR A 18 14.78 -47.24 83.94
C TYR A 18 13.68 -46.77 82.99
N ARG A 19 12.39 -46.96 83.35
CA ARG A 19 11.26 -46.46 82.56
C ARG A 19 11.25 -44.94 82.42
N LYS A 20 11.62 -44.21 83.48
CA LYS A 20 11.73 -42.74 83.45
C LYS A 20 12.85 -42.28 82.52
N ARG A 21 14.01 -42.96 82.52
CA ARG A 21 15.09 -42.70 81.56
C ARG A 21 14.65 -43.00 80.14
N LEU A 22 14.01 -44.14 79.90
CA LEU A 22 13.52 -44.52 78.56
C LEU A 22 12.50 -43.52 78.01
N MET A 23 11.56 -43.07 78.84
CA MET A 23 10.58 -42.02 78.49
C MET A 23 11.26 -40.68 78.22
N ALA A 24 12.24 -40.29 79.04
CA ALA A 24 13.00 -39.06 78.82
C ALA A 24 13.77 -39.11 77.49
N THR A 25 14.43 -40.22 77.19
CA THR A 25 15.13 -40.44 75.91
C THR A 25 14.15 -40.44 74.74
N LYS A 26 13.00 -41.10 74.85
CA LYS A 26 11.97 -41.07 73.80
C LYS A 26 11.48 -39.65 73.54
N ASN A 27 11.19 -38.89 74.58
CA ASN A 27 10.69 -37.52 74.45
C ASN A 27 11.76 -36.60 73.84
N ASP A 28 13.03 -36.80 74.19
CA ASP A 28 14.14 -36.06 73.60
C ASP A 28 14.32 -36.37 72.11
N LEU A 29 14.24 -37.64 71.71
CA LEU A 29 14.24 -38.03 70.29
C LEU A 29 13.05 -37.45 69.52
N VAL A 30 11.85 -37.45 70.10
CA VAL A 30 10.67 -36.84 69.47
C VAL A 30 10.87 -35.33 69.28
N ALA A 31 11.41 -34.63 70.29
CA ALA A 31 11.71 -33.22 70.19
C ALA A 31 12.80 -32.92 69.15
N GLN A 32 13.81 -33.78 69.02
CA GLN A 32 14.85 -33.68 67.99
C GLN A 32 14.28 -33.88 66.59
N VAL A 33 13.42 -34.89 66.39
CA VAL A 33 12.75 -35.13 65.10
C VAL A 33 11.88 -33.93 64.71
N GLN A 34 11.08 -33.40 65.63
CA GLN A 34 10.24 -32.22 65.36
C GLN A 34 11.08 -30.98 65.02
N ARG A 35 12.20 -30.78 65.73
CA ARG A 35 13.13 -29.69 65.43
C ARG A 35 13.75 -29.84 64.04
N LEU A 36 14.25 -31.03 63.70
CA LEU A 36 14.81 -31.30 62.37
C LEU A 36 13.78 -31.13 61.26
N GLN A 37 12.54 -31.59 61.46
CA GLN A 37 11.45 -31.38 60.51
C GLN A 37 11.12 -29.89 60.30
N SER A 38 11.09 -29.10 61.37
CA SER A 38 10.88 -27.66 61.27
C SER A 38 12.01 -26.95 60.51
N LEU A 39 13.26 -27.35 60.76
CA LEU A 39 14.43 -26.78 60.08
C LEU A 39 14.45 -27.14 58.60
N ILE A 40 14.12 -28.38 58.23
CA ILE A 40 14.01 -28.81 56.83
C ILE A 40 12.91 -28.01 56.11
N ARG A 41 11.76 -27.80 56.76
CA ARG A 41 10.64 -27.07 56.17
C ARG A 41 10.93 -25.58 55.96
N VAL A 42 11.58 -24.94 56.92
CA VAL A 42 12.03 -23.54 56.77
C VAL A 42 13.10 -23.47 55.68
N HIS A 43 14.06 -24.39 55.69
CA HIS A 43 15.11 -24.43 54.67
C HIS A 43 14.53 -24.66 53.27
N SER A 44 13.53 -25.52 53.07
CA SER A 44 12.91 -25.71 51.75
C SER A 44 12.16 -24.48 51.23
N LEU A 45 11.68 -23.59 52.12
CA LEU A 45 10.97 -22.37 51.74
C LEU A 45 11.89 -21.19 51.48
N THR A 46 13.09 -21.19 52.07
CA THR A 46 14.09 -20.13 51.91
C THR A 46 15.30 -20.58 51.09
N ALA A 47 15.34 -21.85 50.67
CA ALA A 47 16.42 -22.38 49.87
C ALA A 47 16.40 -21.69 48.50
N PRO A 48 17.57 -21.26 47.98
CA PRO A 48 17.67 -20.92 46.58
C PRO A 48 17.18 -22.12 45.75
N LEU A 49 16.53 -21.83 44.61
CA LEU A 49 16.03 -22.85 43.68
C LEU A 49 17.10 -23.91 43.45
N GLY A 50 16.67 -25.18 43.38
CA GLY A 50 17.58 -26.27 43.10
C GLY A 50 18.32 -26.00 41.80
N TRP A 51 19.59 -26.40 41.73
CA TRP A 51 20.37 -26.17 40.50
C TRP A 51 19.68 -26.80 39.29
N ASP A 52 18.99 -27.93 39.49
CA ASP A 52 18.17 -28.58 38.47
C ASP A 52 17.02 -27.70 37.97
N ASP A 53 16.30 -27.01 38.87
CA ASP A 53 15.21 -26.11 38.50
C ASP A 53 15.73 -24.91 37.70
N ILE A 54 16.87 -24.34 38.10
CA ILE A 54 17.47 -23.21 37.38
C ILE A 54 18.03 -23.70 36.03
N CYS A 55 18.67 -24.86 35.97
CA CYS A 55 19.14 -25.46 34.72
C CYS A 55 17.97 -25.71 33.75
N ASN A 56 16.84 -26.23 34.24
CA ASN A 56 15.64 -26.46 33.42
C ASN A 56 15.01 -25.15 32.93
N ALA A 57 14.96 -24.13 33.80
CA ALA A 57 14.47 -22.80 33.42
C ALA A 57 15.37 -22.15 32.36
N LEU A 58 16.71 -22.24 32.52
CA LEU A 58 17.68 -21.75 31.54
C LEU A 58 17.62 -22.53 30.22
N ALA A 59 17.44 -23.85 30.28
CA ALA A 59 17.26 -24.67 29.08
C ALA A 59 15.99 -24.28 28.33
N SER A 60 14.86 -24.15 29.03
CA SER A 60 13.59 -23.71 28.46
C SER A 60 13.70 -22.32 27.83
N GLY A 61 14.31 -21.36 28.54
CA GLY A 61 14.55 -20.02 28.01
C GLY A 61 15.51 -20.01 26.81
N THR A 62 16.47 -20.93 26.76
CA THR A 62 17.37 -21.09 25.61
C THR A 62 16.62 -21.64 24.40
N GLU A 63 15.73 -22.62 24.60
CA GLU A 63 14.90 -23.17 23.53
C GLU A 63 13.95 -22.13 22.94
N GLU A 64 13.30 -21.33 23.79
CA GLU A 64 12.43 -20.22 23.38
C GLU A 64 13.21 -19.17 22.59
N ALA A 65 14.35 -18.71 23.13
CA ALA A 65 15.22 -17.76 22.45
C ALA A 65 15.75 -18.29 21.11
N GLN A 66 16.07 -19.58 21.01
CA GLN A 66 16.47 -20.22 19.77
C GLN A 66 15.33 -20.32 18.76
N ALA A 67 14.11 -20.61 19.21
CA ALA A 67 12.92 -20.65 18.35
C ALA A 67 12.62 -19.26 17.79
N GLU A 68 12.65 -18.23 18.64
CA GLU A 68 12.48 -16.84 18.23
C GLU A 68 13.59 -16.40 17.26
N ASN A 69 14.85 -16.74 17.55
CA ASN A 69 15.98 -16.42 16.66
C ASN A 69 15.82 -17.06 15.27
N ARG A 70 15.34 -18.32 15.21
CA ARG A 70 15.05 -19.00 13.94
C ARG A 70 13.93 -18.30 13.18
N ALA A 71 12.85 -17.91 13.86
CA ALA A 71 11.73 -17.19 13.26
C ALA A 71 12.16 -15.82 12.71
N LEU A 72 12.91 -15.04 13.49
CA LEU A 72 13.44 -13.74 13.07
C LEU A 72 14.41 -13.85 11.89
N LYS A 73 15.26 -14.89 11.87
CA LYS A 73 16.15 -15.15 10.72
C LYS A 73 15.38 -15.50 9.46
N ALA A 74 14.32 -16.30 9.57
CA ALA A 74 13.45 -16.62 8.43
C ALA A 74 12.76 -15.35 7.91
N GLN A 75 12.18 -14.54 8.80
CA GLN A 75 11.55 -13.26 8.44
C GLN A 75 12.54 -12.29 7.78
N ARG A 76 13.76 -12.19 8.30
CA ARG A 76 14.82 -11.37 7.68
C ARG A 76 15.14 -11.86 6.27
N TYR A 77 15.27 -13.17 6.08
CA TYR A 77 15.57 -13.74 4.77
C TYR A 77 14.46 -13.43 3.75
N GLU A 78 13.19 -13.53 4.15
CA GLU A 78 12.06 -13.14 3.31
C GLU A 78 12.09 -11.64 2.96
N LEU A 79 12.36 -10.77 3.94
CA LEU A 79 12.48 -9.33 3.70
C LEU A 79 13.66 -9.00 2.77
N ASP A 80 14.80 -9.66 2.93
CA ASP A 80 15.98 -9.48 2.07
C ASP A 80 15.64 -9.84 0.60
N GLN A 81 14.87 -10.92 0.38
CA GLN A 81 14.37 -11.27 -0.96
C GLN A 81 13.43 -10.20 -1.54
N VAL A 82 12.51 -9.67 -0.75
CA VAL A 82 11.60 -8.60 -1.18
C VAL A 82 12.38 -7.32 -1.53
N ILE A 83 13.37 -6.94 -0.72
CA ILE A 83 14.22 -5.78 -0.98
C ILE A 83 14.99 -5.95 -2.30
N GLU A 84 15.57 -7.12 -2.53
CA GLU A 84 16.30 -7.40 -3.76
C GLU A 84 15.37 -7.32 -4.99
N ALA A 85 14.19 -7.95 -4.91
CA ALA A 85 13.18 -7.93 -5.97
C ALA A 85 12.70 -6.50 -6.25
N MET A 86 12.35 -5.73 -5.22
CA MET A 86 11.89 -4.35 -5.35
C MET A 86 12.98 -3.42 -5.88
N THR A 87 14.24 -3.61 -5.47
CA THR A 87 15.38 -2.83 -5.98
C THR A 87 15.57 -3.08 -7.47
N LYS A 88 15.59 -4.34 -7.90
CA LYS A 88 15.67 -4.70 -9.32
C LYS A 88 14.49 -4.14 -10.11
N TRP A 89 13.29 -4.21 -9.53
CA TRP A 89 12.07 -3.69 -10.12
C TRP A 89 12.13 -2.17 -10.32
N VAL A 90 12.45 -1.39 -9.29
CA VAL A 90 12.61 0.08 -9.40
C VAL A 90 13.69 0.43 -10.43
N MET A 91 14.83 -0.24 -10.40
CA MET A 91 15.92 0.00 -11.36
C MET A 91 15.51 -0.29 -12.81
N SER A 92 14.59 -1.24 -13.04
CA SER A 92 14.04 -1.50 -14.37
C SER A 92 13.15 -0.38 -14.89
N MET A 93 12.43 0.32 -14.00
CA MET A 93 11.54 1.43 -14.34
C MET A 93 12.26 2.77 -14.48
N SER A 94 13.40 2.94 -13.79
CA SER A 94 14.23 4.14 -13.82
C SER A 94 15.17 4.23 -15.03
N ARG A 95 15.16 3.24 -15.93
CA ARG A 95 15.93 3.33 -17.18
C ARG A 95 15.29 4.41 -18.06
N PRO A 96 16.06 5.40 -18.56
CA PRO A 96 15.55 6.30 -19.58
C PRO A 96 15.15 5.46 -20.78
N SER A 97 13.84 5.29 -21.01
CA SER A 97 13.38 4.94 -22.35
C SER A 97 13.75 6.08 -23.28
N LEU A 98 13.88 5.76 -24.55
CA LEU A 98 13.93 6.68 -25.70
C LEU A 98 12.72 7.63 -25.82
N GLN A 99 11.93 7.81 -24.76
CA GLN A 99 10.69 8.54 -24.76
C GLN A 99 10.82 9.85 -23.98
N THR A 100 11.26 10.87 -24.70
CA THR A 100 11.14 12.28 -24.36
C THR A 100 9.67 12.70 -24.49
N MET A 101 8.78 12.14 -23.67
CA MET A 101 7.32 12.35 -23.82
C MET A 101 6.83 13.68 -23.23
N LEU A 102 7.72 14.42 -22.56
CA LEU A 102 7.50 15.75 -22.01
C LEU A 102 8.76 16.60 -22.22
N PRO A 103 8.66 17.95 -22.26
CA PRO A 103 9.80 18.85 -22.47
C PRO A 103 10.96 18.59 -21.50
N GLU A 104 10.65 18.10 -20.31
CA GLU A 104 11.57 17.32 -19.50
C GLU A 104 11.01 15.91 -19.31
N PRO A 105 11.76 14.85 -19.66
CA PRO A 105 11.29 13.49 -19.44
C PRO A 105 11.02 13.28 -17.95
N LEU A 106 9.84 12.75 -17.64
CA LEU A 106 9.52 12.30 -16.29
C LEU A 106 10.43 11.14 -15.82
N GLY A 107 11.23 10.56 -16.72
CA GLY A 107 12.21 9.52 -16.40
C GLY A 107 11.63 8.11 -16.32
N TRP A 108 10.34 7.93 -16.63
CA TRP A 108 9.65 6.63 -16.58
C TRP A 108 9.23 6.15 -17.96
N SER A 109 9.58 4.89 -18.22
CA SER A 109 9.36 4.18 -19.48
C SER A 109 8.08 3.34 -19.43
N ARG A 110 8.01 2.46 -18.44
CA ARG A 110 7.00 1.41 -18.26
C ARG A 110 6.89 1.07 -16.79
N THR A 111 5.68 0.77 -16.35
CA THR A 111 5.38 0.31 -14.99
C THR A 111 4.95 -1.14 -15.09
N SER A 112 5.67 -2.01 -14.38
CA SER A 112 5.34 -3.42 -14.28
C SER A 112 4.87 -3.76 -12.87
N LEU A 113 4.18 -4.88 -12.69
CA LEU A 113 3.67 -5.31 -11.40
C LEU A 113 3.91 -6.81 -11.21
N SER A 114 4.50 -7.14 -10.06
CA SER A 114 4.82 -8.53 -9.68
C SER A 114 3.56 -9.34 -9.37
N ALA A 115 3.64 -10.66 -9.56
CA ALA A 115 2.62 -11.62 -9.13
C ALA A 115 2.65 -11.85 -7.60
N ASP A 116 3.80 -11.67 -6.97
CA ASP A 116 3.95 -11.83 -5.51
C ASP A 116 3.11 -10.78 -4.76
N ARG A 117 2.30 -11.24 -3.80
CA ARG A 117 1.31 -10.41 -3.09
C ARG A 117 1.94 -9.23 -2.36
N THR A 118 3.07 -9.46 -1.68
CA THR A 118 3.77 -8.43 -0.90
C THR A 118 4.40 -7.39 -1.82
N SER A 119 5.16 -7.83 -2.81
CA SER A 119 5.81 -6.97 -3.80
C SER A 119 4.79 -6.15 -4.59
N ARG A 120 3.64 -6.75 -4.91
CA ARG A 120 2.52 -6.09 -5.59
C ARG A 120 1.92 -4.96 -4.76
N LYS A 121 1.67 -5.21 -3.46
CA LYS A 121 1.21 -4.18 -2.52
C LYS A 121 2.17 -3.00 -2.47
N LEU A 122 3.48 -3.28 -2.35
CA LEU A 122 4.51 -2.25 -2.37
C LEU A 122 4.57 -1.52 -3.70
N GLY A 123 4.39 -2.21 -4.82
CA GLY A 123 4.35 -1.63 -6.16
C GLY A 123 3.18 -0.65 -6.33
N PHE A 124 1.99 -1.00 -5.85
CA PHE A 124 0.83 -0.11 -5.84
C PHE A 124 1.08 1.17 -5.02
N ASP A 125 1.59 1.00 -3.80
CA ASP A 125 1.87 2.11 -2.90
C ASP A 125 2.94 3.03 -3.50
N TRP A 126 4.08 2.45 -3.90
CA TRP A 126 5.18 3.18 -4.52
C TRP A 126 4.74 3.96 -5.76
N TYR A 127 4.03 3.32 -6.70
CA TYR A 127 3.63 3.97 -7.95
C TYR A 127 2.70 5.17 -7.72
N THR A 128 1.71 5.01 -6.83
CA THR A 128 0.79 6.11 -6.54
C THR A 128 1.45 7.24 -5.75
N GLN A 129 2.32 6.93 -4.80
CA GLN A 129 3.14 7.94 -4.12
C GLN A 129 4.05 8.66 -5.11
N HIS A 130 4.59 7.94 -6.09
CA HIS A 130 5.43 8.51 -7.14
C HIS A 130 4.65 9.55 -7.97
N LEU A 131 3.44 9.21 -8.43
CA LEU A 131 2.58 10.13 -9.16
C LEU A 131 2.22 11.36 -8.33
N ARG A 132 1.88 11.16 -7.05
CA ARG A 132 1.56 12.24 -6.10
C ARG A 132 2.74 13.20 -5.94
N SER A 133 3.94 12.69 -5.68
CA SER A 133 5.15 13.51 -5.50
C SER A 133 5.53 14.30 -6.75
N ASN A 134 5.15 13.85 -7.95
CA ASN A 134 5.43 14.54 -9.20
C ASN A 134 4.33 15.50 -9.67
N THR A 135 3.27 15.67 -8.89
CA THR A 135 2.16 16.59 -9.21
C THR A 135 2.68 18.00 -9.51
N GLY A 136 3.57 18.55 -8.68
CA GLY A 136 4.11 19.90 -8.87
C GLY A 136 4.91 20.05 -10.16
N ARG A 137 5.80 19.09 -10.45
CA ARG A 137 6.62 19.09 -11.67
C ARG A 137 5.76 19.03 -12.93
N PHE A 138 4.74 18.17 -12.93
CA PHE A 138 3.84 18.06 -14.07
C PHE A 138 2.97 19.32 -14.26
N PHE A 139 2.51 19.93 -13.17
CA PHE A 139 1.70 21.14 -13.22
C PHE A 139 2.46 22.36 -13.75
N MET A 140 3.78 22.44 -13.51
CA MET A 140 4.63 23.47 -14.11
C MET A 140 4.63 23.40 -15.65
N GLN A 141 4.53 22.21 -16.23
CA GLN A 141 4.51 22.00 -17.68
C GLN A 141 3.13 22.32 -18.30
N CYS A 142 2.07 22.30 -17.48
CA CYS A 142 0.68 22.51 -17.93
C CYS A 142 0.32 23.99 -18.16
N SER A 143 1.22 24.93 -17.82
CA SER A 143 1.06 26.39 -18.00
C SER A 143 -0.28 26.93 -17.48
N PHE A 144 -0.72 26.49 -16.30
CA PHE A 144 -1.97 26.94 -15.71
C PHE A 144 -1.96 28.46 -15.45
N PRO A 145 -3.04 29.19 -15.75
CA PRO A 145 -3.13 30.60 -15.42
C PRO A 145 -3.22 30.79 -13.90
N ALA A 146 -2.76 31.95 -13.43
CA ALA A 146 -2.76 32.27 -12.00
C ALA A 146 -4.16 32.32 -11.38
N THR A 147 -5.19 32.67 -12.18
CA THR A 147 -6.60 32.72 -11.76
C THR A 147 -7.51 32.37 -12.92
N GLY A 148 -8.76 32.02 -12.61
CA GLY A 148 -9.82 31.84 -13.60
C GLY A 148 -9.89 30.44 -14.23
N LEU A 149 -10.68 30.34 -15.29
CA LEU A 149 -10.91 29.11 -16.06
C LEU A 149 -9.76 28.87 -17.03
N ALA A 150 -9.32 27.62 -17.14
CA ALA A 150 -8.47 27.15 -18.23
C ALA A 150 -9.04 25.86 -18.80
N ASN A 151 -8.97 25.70 -20.11
CA ASN A 151 -9.27 24.45 -20.79
C ASN A 151 -8.45 24.39 -22.07
N HIS A 152 -7.30 23.74 -21.99
CA HIS A 152 -6.35 23.67 -23.10
C HIS A 152 -5.98 22.22 -23.38
N LEU A 153 -5.97 21.87 -24.67
CA LEU A 153 -5.39 20.65 -25.18
C LEU A 153 -4.14 20.99 -25.98
N ASN A 154 -2.99 20.61 -25.46
CA ASN A 154 -1.71 20.71 -26.16
C ASN A 154 -1.39 19.38 -26.84
N ILE A 155 -1.14 19.42 -28.15
CA ILE A 155 -0.70 18.27 -28.94
C ILE A 155 0.76 18.48 -29.28
N LEU A 156 1.64 17.77 -28.57
CA LEU A 156 3.07 17.77 -28.80
C LEU A 156 3.40 16.72 -29.87
N GLU A 157 4.22 17.10 -30.83
CA GLU A 157 4.71 16.23 -31.88
C GLU A 157 6.16 15.87 -31.54
N ASN A 158 6.47 14.58 -31.54
CA ASN A 158 7.80 14.07 -31.24
C ASN A 158 8.53 13.68 -32.53
N ASP A 159 9.85 13.59 -32.44
CA ASP A 159 10.73 13.23 -33.56
C ASP A 159 10.42 11.85 -34.17
N ASP A 160 9.87 10.92 -33.37
CA ASP A 160 9.49 9.56 -33.80
C ASP A 160 8.13 9.48 -34.52
N ASP A 161 7.64 10.57 -35.11
CA ASP A 161 6.31 10.64 -35.75
C ASP A 161 5.17 10.22 -34.80
N THR A 162 5.30 10.54 -33.52
CA THR A 162 4.28 10.28 -32.50
C THR A 162 3.68 11.57 -31.95
N PHE A 163 2.46 11.47 -31.44
CA PHE A 163 1.79 12.56 -30.75
C PHE A 163 1.67 12.30 -29.25
N HIS A 164 1.78 13.37 -28.48
CA HIS A 164 1.54 13.37 -27.05
C HIS A 164 0.49 14.44 -26.71
N PHE A 165 -0.50 14.04 -25.92
CA PHE A 165 -1.66 14.87 -25.63
C PHE A 165 -1.62 15.28 -24.16
N VAL A 166 -1.67 16.59 -23.90
CA VAL A 166 -1.73 17.15 -22.55
C VAL A 166 -2.98 18.02 -22.42
N TRP A 167 -3.89 17.64 -21.53
CA TRP A 167 -4.98 18.50 -21.08
C TRP A 167 -4.59 19.26 -19.83
N SER A 168 -4.89 20.55 -19.84
CA SER A 168 -4.84 21.43 -18.70
C SER A 168 -6.23 22.05 -18.50
N TYR A 169 -6.94 21.63 -17.47
CA TYR A 169 -8.22 22.22 -17.08
C TYR A 169 -8.12 22.85 -15.68
N GLN A 170 -8.60 24.07 -15.52
CA GLN A 170 -8.64 24.77 -14.24
C GLN A 170 -10.01 25.40 -14.05
N ARG A 171 -10.56 25.28 -12.84
CA ARG A 171 -11.78 25.97 -12.44
C ARG A 171 -11.69 26.39 -10.97
N GLU A 172 -12.25 27.54 -10.65
CA GLU A 172 -12.39 27.99 -9.27
C GLU A 172 -13.84 27.95 -8.84
N TYR A 173 -14.06 27.58 -7.58
CA TYR A 173 -15.35 27.51 -6.93
C TYR A 173 -15.37 28.49 -5.75
N ALA A 174 -16.49 29.20 -5.58
CA ALA A 174 -16.75 30.04 -4.43
C ALA A 174 -17.31 29.21 -3.25
N LEU A 175 -16.65 28.08 -2.96
CA LEU A 175 -16.99 27.13 -1.93
C LEU A 175 -15.72 26.66 -1.23
N SER A 176 -15.83 26.21 0.02
CA SER A 176 -14.73 25.61 0.76
C SER A 176 -14.27 24.29 0.13
N VAL A 177 -13.05 23.84 0.44
CA VAL A 177 -12.51 22.59 -0.15
C VAL A 177 -13.39 21.39 0.22
N ASP A 178 -13.92 21.35 1.44
CA ASP A 178 -14.78 20.26 1.90
C ASP A 178 -16.11 20.21 1.13
N GLU A 179 -16.71 21.36 0.85
CA GLU A 179 -17.94 21.45 0.06
C GLU A 179 -17.71 21.02 -1.39
N VAL A 180 -16.61 21.50 -2.00
CA VAL A 180 -16.22 21.09 -3.35
C VAL A 180 -15.94 19.60 -3.40
N TYR A 181 -15.12 19.09 -2.48
CA TYR A 181 -14.76 17.68 -2.39
C TYR A 181 -16.00 16.78 -2.30
N LYS A 182 -16.96 17.09 -1.42
CA LYS A 182 -18.21 16.31 -1.30
C LYS A 182 -18.97 16.23 -2.62
N GLY A 183 -19.03 17.32 -3.38
CA GLY A 183 -19.72 17.38 -4.66
C GLY A 183 -18.99 16.66 -5.80
N ILE A 184 -17.67 16.78 -5.89
CA ILE A 184 -16.92 16.32 -7.06
C ILE A 184 -16.20 14.98 -6.88
N ARG A 185 -16.05 14.50 -5.64
CA ARG A 185 -15.34 13.24 -5.34
C ARG A 185 -15.93 12.08 -6.14
N LEU A 186 -17.24 11.88 -6.06
CA LEU A 186 -17.90 10.77 -6.76
C LEU A 186 -17.78 10.93 -8.29
N PRO A 187 -18.06 12.10 -8.89
CA PRO A 187 -17.81 12.33 -10.31
C PRO A 187 -16.38 12.01 -10.77
N ILE A 188 -15.34 12.42 -10.01
CA ILE A 188 -13.94 12.06 -10.30
C ILE A 188 -13.75 10.54 -10.29
N TRP A 189 -14.22 9.86 -9.24
CA TRP A 189 -14.11 8.41 -9.13
C TRP A 189 -14.86 7.67 -10.26
N ARG A 190 -16.07 8.10 -10.62
CA ARG A 190 -16.84 7.53 -11.75
C ARG A 190 -16.09 7.69 -13.06
N LYS A 191 -15.49 8.86 -13.31
CA LYS A 191 -14.68 9.11 -14.49
C LYS A 191 -13.44 8.21 -14.52
N LEU A 192 -12.70 8.14 -13.41
CA LEU A 192 -11.48 7.34 -13.32
C LEU A 192 -11.77 5.83 -13.41
N ARG A 193 -12.88 5.35 -12.82
CA ARG A 193 -13.39 3.98 -12.97
C ARG A 193 -13.87 3.69 -14.40
N SER A 194 -14.19 4.73 -15.16
CA SER A 194 -14.75 4.66 -16.51
C SER A 194 -16.17 4.09 -16.55
N ASP A 195 -17.02 4.49 -15.61
CA ASP A 195 -18.41 3.99 -15.48
C ASP A 195 -19.27 4.17 -16.75
N THR A 196 -18.93 5.14 -17.60
CA THR A 196 -19.60 5.39 -18.89
C THR A 196 -18.99 4.63 -20.06
N SER A 197 -18.02 3.74 -19.82
CA SER A 197 -17.38 2.91 -20.83
C SER A 197 -18.38 1.91 -21.41
N ALA A 198 -18.41 1.81 -22.73
CA ALA A 198 -19.13 0.73 -23.43
C ALA A 198 -18.44 -0.64 -23.30
N PHE A 199 -17.20 -0.65 -22.79
CA PHE A 199 -16.38 -1.85 -22.66
C PHE A 199 -16.45 -2.44 -21.24
N PRO A 200 -16.32 -3.77 -21.09
CA PRO A 200 -16.30 -4.43 -19.78
C PRO A 200 -15.20 -3.89 -18.86
N ILE A 201 -15.57 -3.63 -17.61
CA ILE A 201 -14.69 -3.13 -16.55
C ILE A 201 -14.54 -4.21 -15.48
N GLN A 202 -13.31 -4.49 -15.09
CA GLN A 202 -12.98 -5.40 -14.00
C GLN A 202 -12.25 -4.63 -12.91
N MET A 203 -12.75 -4.74 -11.67
CA MET A 203 -12.10 -4.23 -10.47
C MET A 203 -11.18 -5.32 -9.93
N LEU A 204 -9.93 -4.96 -9.63
CA LEU A 204 -8.86 -5.89 -9.30
C LEU A 204 -8.27 -5.58 -7.92
N ASP A 205 -7.81 -6.61 -7.22
CA ASP A 205 -6.97 -6.52 -6.02
C ASP A 205 -7.53 -5.65 -4.88
N GLN A 206 -8.85 -5.46 -4.78
CA GLN A 206 -9.47 -4.52 -3.84
C GLN A 206 -9.05 -4.74 -2.38
N GLU A 207 -8.94 -6.00 -1.94
CA GLU A 207 -8.46 -6.35 -0.59
C GLU A 207 -7.04 -5.80 -0.32
N LEU A 208 -6.10 -5.98 -1.27
CA LEU A 208 -4.74 -5.45 -1.15
C LEU A 208 -4.72 -3.92 -1.11
N LEU A 209 -5.58 -3.29 -1.92
CA LEU A 209 -5.67 -1.83 -2.00
C LEU A 209 -6.24 -1.24 -0.72
N ASP A 210 -7.22 -1.90 -0.12
CA ASP A 210 -7.81 -1.46 1.15
C ASP A 210 -6.84 -1.58 2.32
N ASP A 211 -5.89 -2.52 2.27
CA ASP A 211 -4.79 -2.61 3.23
C ASP A 211 -3.76 -1.47 3.08
N ILE A 212 -3.73 -0.75 1.95
CA ILE A 212 -2.84 0.40 1.71
C ILE A 212 -3.57 1.71 2.06
N ALA A 213 -4.76 1.90 1.51
CA ALA A 213 -5.58 3.08 1.73
C ALA A 213 -7.06 2.75 1.48
N THR A 214 -7.70 2.28 2.55
CA THR A 214 -9.10 1.84 2.57
C THR A 214 -10.05 2.84 1.90
N GLY A 215 -10.77 2.39 0.87
CA GLY A 215 -11.76 3.19 0.13
C GLY A 215 -11.19 4.38 -0.67
N LYS A 216 -9.85 4.48 -0.76
CA LYS A 216 -9.13 5.57 -1.45
C LYS A 216 -8.26 5.07 -2.59
N MET A 217 -8.33 3.78 -2.93
CA MET A 217 -7.59 3.18 -4.04
C MET A 217 -8.49 2.33 -4.92
N MET A 218 -8.11 2.22 -6.19
CA MET A 218 -8.76 1.39 -7.19
C MET A 218 -7.74 0.91 -8.20
N TYR A 219 -7.79 -0.37 -8.49
CA TYR A 219 -7.08 -0.96 -9.60
C TYR A 219 -8.11 -1.56 -10.56
N ARG A 220 -8.07 -1.15 -11.81
CA ARG A 220 -9.09 -1.57 -12.79
C ARG A 220 -8.49 -1.94 -14.13
N ARG A 221 -9.21 -2.81 -14.82
CA ARG A 221 -8.92 -3.28 -16.16
C ARG A 221 -10.12 -3.07 -17.06
N VAL A 222 -9.90 -2.48 -18.23
CA VAL A 222 -10.92 -2.28 -19.27
C VAL A 222 -10.46 -2.98 -20.54
N VAL A 223 -11.26 -3.95 -21.01
CA VAL A 223 -10.94 -4.76 -22.20
C VAL A 223 -11.56 -4.13 -23.43
N ILE A 224 -10.74 -3.48 -24.26
CA ILE A 224 -11.20 -2.70 -25.40
C ILE A 224 -11.26 -3.56 -26.67
N SER A 225 -10.28 -4.45 -26.83
CA SER A 225 -10.25 -5.46 -27.88
C SER A 225 -9.35 -6.63 -27.46
N GLU A 226 -9.28 -7.69 -28.27
CA GLU A 226 -8.34 -8.80 -28.08
C GLU A 226 -6.88 -8.35 -27.99
N LYS A 227 -6.53 -7.22 -28.62
CA LYS A 227 -5.17 -6.69 -28.67
C LYS A 227 -4.94 -5.52 -27.72
N ARG A 228 -5.98 -5.03 -27.05
CA ARG A 228 -5.87 -3.82 -26.22
C ARG A 228 -6.68 -3.93 -24.93
N THR A 229 -5.95 -3.82 -23.83
CA THR A 229 -6.49 -3.65 -22.50
C THR A 229 -5.91 -2.38 -21.88
N ASP A 230 -6.77 -1.56 -21.28
CA ASP A 230 -6.33 -0.41 -20.49
C ASP A 230 -6.40 -0.76 -19.00
N VAL A 231 -5.25 -0.77 -18.33
CA VAL A 231 -5.14 -1.05 -16.90
C VAL A 231 -4.68 0.20 -16.16
N LEU A 232 -5.46 0.67 -15.19
CA LEU A 232 -5.16 1.87 -14.41
C LEU A 232 -5.19 1.60 -12.91
N LEU A 233 -4.21 2.16 -12.21
CA LEU A 233 -4.20 2.30 -10.77
C LEU A 233 -4.53 3.75 -10.40
N THR A 234 -5.44 3.93 -9.45
CA THR A 234 -5.90 5.22 -8.96
C THR A 234 -5.78 5.29 -7.45
N ARG A 235 -5.38 6.46 -6.92
CA ARG A 235 -5.39 6.75 -5.49
C ARG A 235 -5.77 8.18 -5.19
N GLU A 236 -6.50 8.34 -4.08
CA GLU A 236 -6.86 9.61 -3.46
C GLU A 236 -5.95 9.88 -2.25
N PHE A 237 -5.38 11.08 -2.20
CA PHE A 237 -4.54 11.59 -1.12
C PHE A 237 -5.18 12.82 -0.48
N ASN A 238 -5.02 12.93 0.84
CA ASN A 238 -5.37 14.12 1.60
C ASN A 238 -4.06 14.68 2.15
N GLU A 239 -3.75 15.92 1.80
CA GLU A 239 -2.52 16.59 2.19
C GLU A 239 -2.68 17.34 3.52
N PRO A 240 -1.60 17.49 4.31
CA PRO A 240 -1.64 18.27 5.55
C PRO A 240 -2.03 19.74 5.35
N ASP A 241 -1.81 20.30 4.15
CA ASP A 241 -2.17 21.68 3.80
C ASP A 241 -3.61 21.83 3.31
N GLY A 242 -4.42 20.77 3.42
CA GLY A 242 -5.83 20.77 3.02
C GLY A 242 -6.06 20.50 1.53
N ARG A 243 -5.01 20.23 0.74
CA ARG A 243 -5.19 19.79 -0.64
C ARG A 243 -5.72 18.36 -0.71
N VAL A 244 -6.53 18.08 -1.72
CA VAL A 244 -6.95 16.72 -2.07
C VAL A 244 -6.45 16.38 -3.46
N ILE A 245 -5.76 15.26 -3.61
CA ILE A 245 -5.10 14.87 -4.87
C ILE A 245 -5.59 13.48 -5.28
N PHE A 246 -6.20 13.39 -6.46
CA PHE A 246 -6.47 12.12 -7.13
C PHE A 246 -5.42 11.93 -8.21
N VAL A 247 -4.65 10.85 -8.09
CA VAL A 247 -3.72 10.44 -9.14
C VAL A 247 -4.20 9.14 -9.76
N SER A 248 -3.99 9.00 -11.06
CA SER A 248 -4.20 7.74 -11.74
C SER A 248 -3.15 7.56 -12.82
N GLY A 249 -2.71 6.33 -13.05
CA GLY A 249 -1.81 6.03 -14.14
C GLY A 249 -1.80 4.57 -14.55
N ASN A 250 -1.23 4.30 -15.72
CA ASN A 250 -1.18 2.96 -16.27
C ASN A 250 -0.22 2.04 -15.53
N ILE A 251 -0.64 0.78 -15.39
CA ILE A 251 0.27 -0.37 -15.23
C ILE A 251 0.36 -1.04 -16.60
N HIS A 252 1.58 -1.12 -17.15
CA HIS A 252 1.82 -1.57 -18.51
C HIS A 252 1.95 -3.09 -18.58
N GLU A 253 2.60 -3.66 -17.57
CA GLU A 253 2.85 -5.10 -17.46
C GLU A 253 2.38 -5.57 -16.10
N ASP A 254 1.52 -6.57 -16.09
CA ASP A 254 1.05 -7.15 -14.85
C ASP A 254 1.15 -8.67 -14.98
N ALA A 255 1.96 -9.29 -14.12
CA ALA A 255 2.25 -10.71 -14.19
C ALA A 255 1.02 -11.61 -14.00
N LEU A 256 -0.10 -11.07 -13.47
CA LEU A 256 -1.36 -11.81 -13.30
C LEU A 256 -2.37 -11.58 -14.44
N LEU A 257 -2.10 -10.65 -15.36
CA LEU A 257 -3.01 -10.30 -16.44
C LEU A 257 -2.45 -10.72 -17.81
N PRO A 258 -3.31 -10.98 -18.81
CA PRO A 258 -2.86 -11.18 -20.18
C PRO A 258 -2.13 -9.94 -20.71
N GLU A 259 -1.05 -10.18 -21.46
CA GLU A 259 -0.29 -9.11 -22.10
C GLU A 259 -1.14 -8.37 -23.14
N SER A 260 -1.09 -7.04 -23.10
CA SER A 260 -1.75 -6.19 -24.09
C SER A 260 -0.77 -5.85 -25.21
N HIS A 261 -1.15 -6.15 -26.45
CA HIS A 261 -0.31 -5.87 -27.61
C HIS A 261 -0.12 -4.36 -27.85
N TYR A 262 -1.17 -3.57 -27.63
CA TYR A 262 -1.08 -2.12 -27.62
C TYR A 262 -1.14 -1.59 -26.18
N LEU A 263 -0.11 -0.83 -25.82
CA LEU A 263 0.02 -0.14 -24.55
C LEU A 263 -0.01 1.37 -24.78
N ARG A 264 -0.29 2.14 -23.75
CA ARG A 264 -0.30 3.61 -23.81
C ARG A 264 0.02 4.17 -22.45
N ASN A 265 0.89 5.18 -22.40
CA ASN A 265 1.19 5.87 -21.17
C ASN A 265 0.07 6.89 -20.93
N ARG A 266 -0.68 6.72 -19.85
CA ARG A 266 -1.63 7.71 -19.38
C ARG A 266 -1.41 7.99 -17.91
N MET A 267 -1.47 9.26 -17.58
CA MET A 267 -1.45 9.72 -16.20
C MET A 267 -2.44 10.88 -16.05
N PHE A 268 -3.10 10.90 -14.91
CA PHE A 268 -4.18 11.83 -14.61
C PHE A 268 -3.99 12.37 -13.21
N TRP A 269 -4.04 13.69 -13.07
CA TRP A 269 -4.06 14.40 -11.80
C TRP A 269 -5.35 15.22 -11.71
N HIS A 270 -6.04 15.12 -10.57
CA HIS A 270 -7.11 16.02 -10.18
C HIS A 270 -6.76 16.56 -8.80
N VAL A 271 -6.55 17.86 -8.70
CA VAL A 271 -6.04 18.51 -7.48
C VAL A 271 -7.04 19.58 -7.06
N LEU A 272 -7.54 19.43 -5.83
CA LEU A 272 -8.28 20.46 -5.12
C LEU A 272 -7.32 21.25 -4.24
N GLU A 273 -7.26 22.56 -4.47
CA GLU A 273 -6.39 23.50 -3.76
C GLU A 273 -7.24 24.51 -2.97
N PRO A 274 -7.08 24.61 -1.63
CA PRO A 274 -7.67 25.70 -0.87
C PRO A 274 -6.99 27.02 -1.26
N LEU A 275 -7.78 28.00 -1.71
CA LEU A 275 -7.34 29.38 -1.91
C LEU A 275 -7.76 30.29 -0.74
N GLY A 276 -8.64 29.79 0.13
CA GLY A 276 -9.16 30.46 1.31
C GLY A 276 -10.34 29.67 1.91
N PRO A 277 -11.02 30.20 2.96
CA PRO A 277 -12.09 29.48 3.65
C PRO A 277 -13.29 29.11 2.76
N HIS A 278 -13.58 29.91 1.74
CA HIS A 278 -14.71 29.73 0.82
C HIS A 278 -14.29 29.81 -0.65
N ARG A 279 -13.03 29.47 -0.94
CA ARG A 279 -12.54 29.48 -2.31
C ARG A 279 -11.63 28.30 -2.56
N THR A 280 -11.97 27.53 -3.57
CA THR A 280 -11.26 26.31 -3.94
C THR A 280 -10.93 26.33 -5.41
N ARG A 281 -9.74 25.87 -5.78
CA ARG A 281 -9.35 25.67 -7.16
C ARG A 281 -9.26 24.19 -7.46
N LEU A 282 -9.92 23.76 -8.53
CA LEU A 282 -9.72 22.47 -9.16
C LEU A 282 -8.74 22.65 -10.31
N ARG A 283 -7.66 21.88 -10.30
CA ARG A 283 -6.76 21.69 -11.45
C ARG A 283 -6.78 20.24 -11.88
N VAL A 284 -6.94 20.04 -13.18
CA VAL A 284 -6.97 18.73 -13.80
C VAL A 284 -5.93 18.73 -14.89
N ALA A 285 -5.03 17.75 -14.82
CA ALA A 285 -3.95 17.60 -15.77
C ALA A 285 -3.92 16.16 -16.25
N TRP A 286 -4.14 15.94 -17.55
CA TRP A 286 -4.14 14.61 -18.14
C TRP A 286 -3.06 14.53 -19.21
N THR A 287 -2.29 13.46 -19.21
CA THR A 287 -1.32 13.15 -20.25
C THR A 287 -1.64 11.79 -20.85
N ILE A 288 -1.58 11.73 -22.18
CA ILE A 288 -1.82 10.53 -22.95
C ILE A 288 -0.78 10.49 -24.09
N SER A 289 0.07 9.46 -24.14
CA SER A 289 1.05 9.26 -25.22
C SER A 289 0.41 8.73 -26.51
N SER A 290 1.18 8.48 -27.57
CA SER A 290 0.76 7.55 -28.64
C SER A 290 0.82 6.10 -28.15
N PHE A 291 0.28 5.16 -28.93
CA PHE A 291 0.44 3.73 -28.61
C PHE A 291 1.90 3.28 -28.62
N LEU A 292 2.13 2.23 -27.84
CA LEU A 292 3.34 1.42 -27.82
C LEU A 292 2.94 0.01 -28.26
N SER A 293 3.71 -0.58 -29.18
CA SER A 293 3.58 -1.98 -29.57
C SER A 293 4.95 -2.64 -29.51
N ASN A 294 5.07 -3.77 -28.81
CA ASN A 294 6.35 -4.49 -28.65
C ASN A 294 7.53 -3.58 -28.28
N ASN A 295 7.29 -2.65 -27.36
CA ASN A 295 8.27 -1.66 -26.85
C ASN A 295 8.73 -0.61 -27.86
N LYS A 296 8.01 -0.45 -28.97
CA LYS A 296 8.28 0.57 -29.97
C LYS A 296 7.12 1.59 -30.03
N PRO A 297 7.43 2.89 -30.15
CA PRO A 297 6.41 3.88 -30.45
C PRO A 297 5.68 3.50 -31.75
N VAL A 298 4.36 3.58 -31.71
CA VAL A 298 3.49 3.43 -32.88
C VAL A 298 3.35 4.80 -33.51
N THR A 299 3.67 4.92 -34.79
CA THR A 299 3.58 6.20 -35.52
C THR A 299 2.12 6.67 -35.61
N TRP A 300 1.92 7.95 -35.90
CA TRP A 300 0.58 8.50 -36.10
C TRP A 300 -0.22 7.79 -37.20
N GLU A 301 0.45 7.29 -38.25
CA GLU A 301 -0.19 6.59 -39.36
C GLU A 301 -0.66 5.19 -38.94
N GLU A 302 0.19 4.45 -38.23
CA GLU A 302 -0.15 3.15 -37.69
C GLU A 302 -1.24 3.27 -36.60
N GLU A 303 -1.15 4.28 -35.73
CA GLU A 303 -2.15 4.53 -34.69
C GLU A 303 -3.52 4.85 -35.31
N ALA A 304 -3.55 5.65 -36.39
CA ALA A 304 -4.76 5.90 -37.15
C ALA A 304 -5.38 4.60 -37.68
N ALA A 305 -4.57 3.69 -38.22
CA ALA A 305 -5.03 2.39 -38.72
C ALA A 305 -5.58 1.50 -37.58
N VAL A 306 -4.89 1.43 -36.44
CA VAL A 306 -5.32 0.68 -35.25
C VAL A 306 -6.65 1.20 -34.72
N LEU A 307 -6.82 2.53 -34.69
CA LEU A 307 -8.05 3.20 -34.29
C LEU A 307 -9.13 3.21 -35.38
N LYS A 308 -8.87 2.62 -36.55
CA LYS A 308 -9.75 2.60 -37.72
C LYS A 308 -10.21 4.01 -38.13
N ARG A 309 -9.29 4.98 -38.09
CA ARG A 309 -9.52 6.38 -38.44
C ARG A 309 -9.26 6.59 -39.92
N ASP A 310 -10.24 7.18 -40.60
CA ASP A 310 -10.04 7.64 -41.97
C ASP A 310 -9.32 8.99 -41.96
N ILE A 311 -8.10 9.00 -42.50
CA ILE A 311 -7.23 10.19 -42.65
C ILE A 311 -7.19 10.67 -44.11
N GLY A 312 -7.95 10.01 -44.99
CA GLY A 312 -8.05 10.29 -46.42
C GLY A 312 -6.76 10.02 -47.19
N VAL A 313 -6.81 10.36 -48.49
CA VAL A 313 -5.66 10.29 -49.40
C VAL A 313 -4.89 11.62 -49.45
N GLY A 314 -3.60 11.57 -49.76
CA GLY A 314 -2.73 12.75 -49.89
C GLY A 314 -1.28 12.47 -49.49
N SER A 315 -0.45 13.51 -49.48
CA SER A 315 0.92 13.42 -48.96
C SER A 315 0.91 13.10 -47.45
N SER A 316 2.06 12.66 -46.93
CA SER A 316 2.25 12.36 -45.50
C SER A 316 1.86 13.56 -44.63
N GLU A 317 2.28 14.76 -44.99
CA GLU A 317 2.02 16.00 -44.25
C GLU A 317 0.53 16.34 -44.19
N VAL A 318 -0.19 16.15 -45.31
CA VAL A 318 -1.64 16.40 -45.38
C VAL A 318 -2.39 15.41 -44.50
N ARG A 319 -2.00 14.13 -44.54
CA ARG A 319 -2.61 13.07 -43.72
C ARG A 319 -2.30 13.25 -42.23
N LYS A 320 -1.06 13.62 -41.89
CA LYS A 320 -0.62 13.92 -40.51
C LYS A 320 -1.41 15.10 -39.93
N ARG A 321 -1.59 16.17 -40.70
CA ARG A 321 -2.42 17.32 -40.30
C ARG A 321 -3.86 16.91 -40.04
N ARG A 322 -4.48 16.14 -40.95
CA ARG A 322 -5.85 15.62 -40.75
C ARG A 322 -5.96 14.74 -39.52
N TYR A 323 -4.98 13.86 -39.28
CA TYR A 323 -4.96 13.03 -38.07
C TYR A 323 -4.88 13.90 -36.81
N LYS A 324 -4.02 14.93 -36.81
CA LYS A 324 -3.91 15.89 -35.70
C LYS A 324 -5.22 16.63 -35.45
N GLU A 325 -5.91 17.07 -36.51
CA GLU A 325 -7.22 17.71 -36.42
C GLU A 325 -8.31 16.75 -35.89
N LEU A 326 -8.33 15.50 -36.34
CA LEU A 326 -9.25 14.47 -35.84
C LEU A 326 -9.02 14.20 -34.35
N CYS A 327 -7.77 14.03 -33.93
CA CYS A 327 -7.41 13.86 -32.53
C CYS A 327 -7.81 15.08 -31.70
N HIS A 328 -7.54 16.29 -32.21
CA HIS A 328 -7.96 17.52 -31.54
C HIS A 328 -9.48 17.56 -31.37
N ARG A 329 -10.25 17.28 -32.42
CA ARG A 329 -11.73 17.28 -32.35
C ARG A 329 -12.27 16.26 -31.35
N ASP A 330 -11.73 15.04 -31.38
CA ASP A 330 -12.30 13.92 -30.63
C ASP A 330 -11.87 13.91 -29.17
N MET A 331 -10.70 14.47 -28.87
CA MET A 331 -10.17 14.51 -27.52
C MET A 331 -10.38 15.87 -26.84
N THR A 332 -10.70 16.94 -27.57
CA THR A 332 -11.13 18.21 -26.96
C THR A 332 -12.47 18.03 -26.27
N MET A 333 -12.48 18.20 -24.95
CA MET A 333 -13.71 18.31 -24.18
C MET A 333 -14.11 19.78 -24.09
N ARG A 334 -15.34 20.08 -24.49
CA ARG A 334 -15.93 21.43 -24.35
C ARG A 334 -16.02 21.81 -22.87
N ASP A 335 -16.02 23.11 -22.59
CA ASP A 335 -16.14 23.62 -21.22
C ASP A 335 -17.38 23.08 -20.51
N SER A 336 -18.50 22.95 -21.22
CA SER A 336 -19.71 22.34 -20.68
C SER A 336 -19.49 20.88 -20.28
N ALA A 337 -18.81 20.08 -21.11
CA ALA A 337 -18.54 18.68 -20.81
C ALA A 337 -17.60 18.51 -19.60
N TRP A 338 -16.63 19.40 -19.43
CA TRP A 338 -15.82 19.45 -18.21
C TRP A 338 -16.62 19.92 -17.00
N ALA A 339 -17.46 20.93 -17.18
CA ALA A 339 -18.30 21.45 -16.13
C ALA A 339 -19.33 20.43 -15.65
N ASP A 340 -19.91 19.63 -16.56
CA ASP A 340 -20.83 18.53 -16.28
C ASP A 340 -20.11 17.40 -15.52
N LEU A 341 -18.87 17.10 -15.91
CA LEU A 341 -18.06 16.07 -15.25
C LEU A 341 -17.70 16.43 -13.81
N PHE A 342 -17.66 17.74 -13.50
CA PHE A 342 -17.44 18.25 -12.14
C PHE A 342 -18.65 19.04 -11.63
N ALA A 343 -19.84 18.74 -12.16
CA ALA A 343 -21.06 19.33 -11.66
C ALA A 343 -21.38 18.74 -10.29
N PHE A 344 -21.86 19.58 -9.39
CA PHE A 344 -22.35 19.16 -8.09
C PHE A 344 -23.62 18.34 -8.30
N GLU A 345 -23.56 17.04 -8.06
CA GLU A 345 -24.76 16.23 -7.85
C GLU A 345 -25.31 16.53 -6.45
N TYR A 346 -25.85 17.73 -6.24
CA TYR A 346 -26.78 17.96 -5.14
C TYR A 346 -28.19 18.00 -5.71
N SER A 347 -28.93 16.93 -5.44
CA SER A 347 -30.39 17.02 -5.40
C SER A 347 -30.76 18.12 -4.43
N SER A 348 -31.58 19.05 -4.88
CA SER A 348 -32.27 20.05 -4.07
C SER A 348 -33.35 19.40 -3.19
N ASP A 349 -33.01 18.35 -2.44
CA ASP A 349 -33.92 17.68 -1.51
C ASP A 349 -33.47 17.96 -0.07
N ALA A 350 -33.62 19.22 0.32
CA ALA A 350 -33.73 19.64 1.72
C ALA A 350 -34.37 21.04 1.75
N GLN A 351 -35.69 21.08 1.56
CA GLN A 351 -36.56 22.10 2.12
C GLN A 351 -37.58 21.43 3.04
#